data_AF-A0A8T2IUB4-F1
#
_entry.id   AF-A0A8T2IUB4-F1
#
_cell.length_a   1.000
_cell.length_b   1.000
_cell.length_c   1.000
_cell.angle_alpha   90.00
_cell.angle_beta   90.00
_cell.angle_gamma   90.00
#
_symmetry.space_group_name_H-M   'P 1'
#
loop_
_entity.id
_entity.type
_entity.pdbx_description
1 polymer ?
#
loop_
_entity_poly.entity_id
_entity_poly.type
_entity_poly.pdbx_seq_one_letter_code
_entity_poly.pdbx_strand_id
1 'polypeptide(L)'
;MASLISENLKFFALFFKSRDVMIFNGLIAVGTVGSQELFSVVAFHCPCSPGRNYMYGLAAIGVPALVLFLIGIMLNNHTWNLVAECRKRALKNCSAPAMFLLFGSILGRAIVAPVTWSVISLLRGEAYVCATSEFLNPSTFPGFPPGYGPDTMARFSCKDTPTEVLPFKDEVIRRLKYESQFLGWILIAVIASTIFLIKCMQHCCSPLSYHQEAYWTQYRSYEKEMVSQYPVDEAQPSPQWQEITGVYLYRENKGFPLYSRLHKWAKKLIGNGLEPESRETALLAV
;
A
#
# COMPACT_ATOMS: atom_id res chain seq x y z
N MET A 1 3.97 -13.36 -39.33
CA MET A 1 4.08 -13.79 -37.92
C MET A 1 5.00 -12.90 -37.07
N ALA A 2 6.11 -12.35 -37.61
CA ALA A 2 6.96 -11.41 -36.86
C ALA A 2 6.34 -10.01 -36.63
N SER A 3 5.47 -9.53 -37.52
CA SER A 3 4.79 -8.22 -37.38
C SER A 3 3.76 -8.19 -36.25
N LEU A 4 3.00 -9.27 -36.07
CA LEU A 4 1.96 -9.39 -35.04
C LEU A 4 2.56 -9.50 -33.62
N ILE A 5 3.73 -10.13 -33.50
CA ILE A 5 4.49 -10.21 -32.23
C ILE A 5 5.10 -8.84 -31.88
N SER A 6 5.60 -8.10 -32.88
CA SER A 6 6.09 -6.73 -32.70
C SER A 6 4.98 -5.75 -32.30
N GLU A 7 3.78 -5.85 -32.88
CA GLU A 7 2.64 -5.02 -32.48
C GLU A 7 2.13 -5.37 -31.08
N ASN A 8 2.05 -6.65 -30.73
CA ASN A 8 1.70 -7.07 -29.37
C ASN A 8 2.76 -6.61 -28.35
N LEU A 9 4.05 -6.69 -28.67
CA LEU A 9 5.12 -6.18 -27.80
C LEU A 9 5.11 -4.65 -27.68
N LYS A 10 4.79 -3.92 -28.76
CA LYS A 10 4.57 -2.47 -28.70
C LYS A 10 3.34 -2.11 -27.88
N PHE A 11 2.27 -2.89 -27.98
CA PHE A 11 1.06 -2.73 -27.18
C PHE A 11 1.33 -3.00 -25.70
N PHE A 12 2.06 -4.07 -25.38
CA PHE A 12 2.56 -4.35 -24.03
C PHE A 12 3.49 -3.22 -23.53
N ALA A 13 4.44 -2.77 -24.34
CA ALA A 13 5.34 -1.67 -23.97
C ALA A 13 4.61 -0.33 -23.78
N LEU A 14 3.55 -0.06 -24.55
CA LEU A 14 2.65 1.08 -24.36
C LEU A 14 1.82 0.93 -23.08
N PHE A 15 1.38 -0.29 -22.74
CA PHE A 15 0.72 -0.62 -21.47
C PHE A 15 1.64 -0.47 -20.26
N PHE A 16 2.95 -0.70 -20.42
CA PHE A 16 3.97 -0.55 -19.37
C PHE A 16 4.57 0.87 -19.26
N LYS A 17 4.16 1.81 -20.12
CA LYS A 17 4.77 3.15 -20.21
C LYS A 17 4.37 4.12 -19.08
N SER A 18 3.24 3.91 -18.42
CA SER A 18 2.83 4.74 -17.28
C SER A 18 3.11 4.03 -15.95
N ARG A 19 3.82 4.74 -15.07
CA ARG A 19 4.28 4.24 -13.77
C ARG A 19 3.12 3.75 -12.89
N ASP A 20 1.93 4.34 -13.05
CA ASP A 20 0.72 3.99 -12.31
C ASP A 20 0.03 2.73 -12.86
N VAL A 21 0.03 2.51 -14.19
CA VAL A 21 -0.56 1.32 -14.84
C VAL A 21 0.35 0.09 -14.66
N MET A 22 1.67 0.28 -14.62
CA MET A 22 2.63 -0.77 -14.28
C MET A 22 2.46 -1.28 -12.84
N ILE A 23 2.18 -0.39 -11.88
CA ILE A 23 1.91 -0.80 -10.48
C ILE A 23 0.60 -1.58 -10.41
N PHE A 24 -0.45 -1.11 -11.08
CA PHE A 24 -1.76 -1.77 -11.06
C PHE A 24 -1.74 -3.13 -11.76
N ASN A 25 -1.16 -3.22 -12.96
CA ASN A 25 -1.04 -4.48 -13.71
C ASN A 25 -0.01 -5.43 -13.09
N GLY A 26 1.05 -4.90 -12.46
CA GLY A 26 2.00 -5.68 -11.67
C GLY A 26 1.38 -6.26 -10.41
N LEU A 27 0.52 -5.50 -9.70
CA LEU A 27 -0.25 -6.00 -8.56
C LEU A 27 -1.27 -7.07 -8.98
N ILE A 28 -1.93 -6.90 -10.13
CA ILE A 28 -2.84 -7.91 -10.68
C ILE A 28 -2.07 -9.16 -11.09
N ALA A 29 -0.91 -9.04 -11.75
CA ALA A 29 -0.09 -10.18 -12.18
C ALA A 29 0.54 -10.94 -11.00
N VAL A 30 1.04 -10.23 -9.98
CA VAL A 30 1.50 -10.84 -8.72
C VAL A 30 0.32 -11.42 -7.94
N GLY A 31 -0.84 -10.77 -7.99
CA GLY A 31 -2.08 -11.24 -7.39
C GLY A 31 -2.60 -12.52 -8.03
N THR A 32 -2.51 -12.70 -9.35
CA THR A 32 -2.96 -13.89 -10.06
C THR A 32 -1.94 -15.03 -10.00
N VAL A 33 -0.64 -14.75 -10.13
CA VAL A 33 0.41 -15.78 -10.11
C VAL A 33 0.78 -16.21 -8.68
N GLY A 34 0.78 -15.27 -7.73
CA GLY A 34 1.12 -15.55 -6.33
C GLY A 34 -0.02 -16.18 -5.53
N SER A 35 -1.28 -15.92 -5.89
CA SER A 35 -2.41 -16.44 -5.10
C SER A 35 -2.54 -17.96 -5.18
N GLN A 36 -2.47 -18.59 -6.36
CA GLN A 36 -2.60 -20.05 -6.43
C GLN A 36 -1.47 -20.81 -5.71
N GLU A 37 -0.23 -20.29 -5.72
CA GLU A 37 0.95 -21.03 -5.24
C GLU A 37 1.46 -20.65 -3.84
N LEU A 38 1.25 -19.42 -3.34
CA LEU A 38 1.80 -19.04 -2.01
C LEU A 38 1.08 -19.67 -0.82
N PHE A 39 -0.20 -20.02 -0.97
CA PHE A 39 -0.96 -20.68 0.10
C PHE A 39 -0.89 -22.20 0.07
N SER A 40 -0.46 -22.82 -1.04
CA SER A 40 -0.12 -24.25 -1.02
C SER A 40 1.18 -24.49 -0.25
N VAL A 41 2.12 -23.52 -0.30
CA VAL A 41 3.40 -23.55 0.43
C VAL A 41 3.24 -23.24 1.92
N VAL A 42 2.28 -22.38 2.30
CA VAL A 42 1.91 -22.13 3.70
C VAL A 42 0.63 -22.91 4.02
N ALA A 43 0.75 -24.23 4.14
CA ALA A 43 -0.39 -25.11 4.37
C ALA A 43 -1.21 -24.68 5.61
N PHE A 44 -2.33 -24.01 5.36
CA PHE A 44 -3.24 -23.55 6.41
C PHE A 44 -3.97 -24.76 6.98
N HIS A 45 -3.77 -25.02 8.27
CA HIS A 45 -4.41 -26.13 8.98
C HIS A 45 -5.13 -25.60 10.21
N CYS A 46 -6.46 -25.57 10.16
CA CYS A 46 -7.26 -25.07 11.26
C CYS A 46 -7.16 -25.99 12.49
N PRO A 47 -6.77 -25.50 13.67
CA PRO A 47 -6.83 -26.27 14.90
C PRO A 47 -8.28 -26.36 15.39
N CYS A 48 -8.89 -27.53 15.34
CA CYS A 48 -10.31 -27.72 15.71
C CYS A 48 -10.53 -27.86 17.21
N SER A 49 -10.13 -26.82 17.93
CA SER A 49 -10.35 -26.62 19.36
C SER A 49 -10.90 -25.21 19.55
N PRO A 50 -11.93 -25.02 20.37
CA PRO A 50 -12.43 -23.68 20.66
C PRO A 50 -11.35 -22.83 21.32
N GLY A 51 -11.42 -21.52 21.11
CA GLY A 51 -10.44 -20.49 21.48
C GLY A 51 -9.16 -20.52 20.63
N ARG A 52 -8.67 -21.70 20.24
CA ARG A 52 -7.44 -21.84 19.42
C ARG A 52 -7.70 -21.61 17.95
N ASN A 53 -8.83 -22.08 17.43
CA ASN A 53 -9.29 -21.84 16.06
C ASN A 53 -9.41 -20.34 15.75
N TYR A 54 -10.00 -19.56 16.65
CA TYR A 54 -10.12 -18.10 16.55
C TYR A 54 -8.76 -17.42 16.47
N MET A 55 -7.88 -17.69 17.45
CA MET A 55 -6.55 -17.08 17.49
C MET A 55 -5.71 -17.45 16.26
N TYR A 56 -5.75 -18.72 15.83
CA TYR A 56 -4.98 -19.18 14.69
C TYR A 56 -5.51 -18.60 13.37
N GLY A 57 -6.83 -18.62 13.16
CA GLY A 57 -7.44 -18.04 11.96
C GLY A 57 -7.20 -16.53 11.85
N LEU A 58 -7.28 -15.79 12.97
CA LEU A 58 -6.95 -14.37 13.01
C LEU A 58 -5.45 -14.12 12.74
N ALA A 59 -4.56 -14.92 13.33
CA ALA A 59 -3.12 -14.82 13.11
C ALA A 59 -2.76 -15.11 11.63
N ALA A 60 -3.41 -16.08 11.00
CA ALA A 60 -3.19 -16.42 9.59
C ALA A 60 -3.56 -15.26 8.64
N ILE A 61 -4.53 -14.43 9.01
CA ILE A 61 -4.87 -13.21 8.26
C ILE A 61 -3.92 -12.06 8.64
N GLY A 62 -3.74 -11.79 9.93
CA GLY A 62 -3.09 -10.59 10.43
C GLY A 62 -1.56 -10.61 10.41
N VAL A 63 -0.93 -11.75 10.71
CA VAL A 63 0.55 -11.82 10.81
C VAL A 63 1.22 -11.62 9.44
N PRO A 64 0.80 -12.29 8.35
CA PRO A 64 1.39 -12.01 7.05
C PRO A 64 1.13 -10.58 6.57
N ALA A 65 -0.05 -10.02 6.87
CA ALA A 65 -0.35 -8.63 6.58
C ALA A 65 0.60 -7.67 7.33
N LEU A 66 0.89 -7.92 8.61
CA LEU A 66 1.84 -7.14 9.40
C LEU A 66 3.27 -7.27 8.86
N VAL A 67 3.71 -8.47 8.51
CA VAL A 67 5.04 -8.70 7.94
C VAL A 67 5.19 -7.95 6.60
N LEU A 68 4.20 -8.06 5.71
CA LEU A 68 4.19 -7.32 4.44
C LEU A 68 4.21 -5.81 4.66
N PHE A 69 3.52 -5.33 5.69
CA PHE A 69 3.50 -3.91 6.04
C PHE A 69 4.86 -3.41 6.49
N LEU A 70 5.53 -4.16 7.37
CA LEU A 70 6.87 -3.84 7.86
C LEU A 70 7.90 -3.86 6.72
N ILE A 71 7.85 -4.86 5.85
CA ILE A 71 8.69 -4.93 4.64
C ILE A 71 8.42 -3.71 3.74
N GLY A 72 7.15 -3.35 3.53
CA GLY A 72 6.77 -2.16 2.76
C GLY A 72 7.33 -0.86 3.33
N ILE A 73 7.35 -0.71 4.66
CA ILE A 73 7.99 0.43 5.34
C ILE A 73 9.51 0.42 5.13
N MET A 74 10.16 -0.73 5.31
CA MET A 74 11.62 -0.89 5.20
C MET A 74 12.13 -0.64 3.78
N LEU A 75 11.40 -1.07 2.75
CA LEU A 75 11.79 -0.89 1.35
C LEU A 75 11.49 0.52 0.81
N ASN A 76 10.75 1.35 1.56
CA ASN A 76 10.38 2.68 1.11
C ASN A 76 11.46 3.72 1.41
N ASN A 77 12.17 4.17 0.36
CA ASN A 77 13.20 5.21 0.47
C ASN A 77 12.71 6.53 1.10
N HIS A 78 11.42 6.85 0.99
CA HIS A 78 10.86 8.04 1.65
C HIS A 78 10.87 7.92 3.18
N THR A 79 10.70 6.71 3.73
CA THR A 79 10.82 6.43 5.17
C THR A 79 12.20 6.83 5.67
N TRP A 80 13.26 6.32 5.02
CA TRP A 80 14.63 6.57 5.44
C TRP A 80 15.06 8.03 5.26
N ASN A 81 14.58 8.69 4.20
CA ASN A 81 14.80 10.12 4.01
C ASN A 81 14.20 10.94 5.17
N LEU A 82 12.99 10.62 5.61
CA LEU A 82 12.35 11.27 6.76
C LEU A 82 13.12 10.98 8.06
N VAL A 83 13.50 9.73 8.31
CA VAL A 83 14.30 9.36 9.49
C VAL A 83 15.63 10.11 9.52
N ALA A 84 16.32 10.20 8.38
CA ALA A 84 17.58 10.94 8.25
C ALA A 84 17.38 12.45 8.45
N GLU A 85 16.28 13.02 7.95
CA GLU A 85 15.96 14.45 8.08
C GLU A 85 15.55 14.81 9.52
N CYS A 86 14.80 13.94 10.21
CA CYS A 86 14.49 14.06 11.65
C CYS A 86 15.74 13.98 12.53
N ARG A 87 16.65 13.02 12.25
CA ARG A 87 17.91 12.87 13.00
C ARG A 87 18.78 14.12 12.89
N LYS A 88 18.83 14.76 11.73
CA LYS A 88 19.67 15.95 11.48
C LYS A 88 19.05 17.25 12.00
N ARG A 89 17.72 17.40 11.99
CA ARG A 89 17.03 18.65 12.36
C ARG A 89 16.60 18.77 13.82
N ALA A 90 16.93 17.80 14.69
CA ALA A 90 16.66 17.85 16.13
C ALA A 90 15.25 18.38 16.47
N LEU A 91 14.23 17.82 15.83
CA LEU A 91 12.79 18.13 15.99
C LEU A 91 12.32 19.58 15.72
N LYS A 92 13.20 20.56 15.51
CA LYS A 92 12.79 21.98 15.53
C LYS A 92 11.95 22.46 14.34
N ASN A 93 11.95 21.74 13.20
CA ASN A 93 11.34 22.23 11.94
C ASN A 93 10.35 21.25 11.27
N CYS A 94 9.82 20.25 11.98
CA CYS A 94 8.80 19.36 11.42
C CYS A 94 7.40 19.96 11.62
N SER A 95 6.96 20.79 10.67
CA SER A 95 5.57 21.28 10.64
C SER A 95 4.59 20.09 10.52
N ALA A 96 3.59 20.03 11.39
CA ALA A 96 2.58 18.96 11.45
C ALA A 96 1.94 18.58 10.08
N PRO A 97 1.55 19.53 9.20
CA PRO A 97 1.04 19.21 7.87
C PRO A 97 2.07 18.52 6.95
N ALA A 98 3.35 18.88 7.05
CA ALA A 98 4.40 18.21 6.28
C ALA A 98 4.63 16.77 6.77
N MET A 99 4.54 16.54 8.09
CA MET A 99 4.58 15.19 8.66
C MET A 99 3.38 14.35 8.22
N PHE A 100 2.16 14.92 8.20
CA PHE A 100 0.95 14.21 7.76
C PHE A 100 1.02 13.78 6.29
N LEU A 101 1.45 14.67 5.39
CA LEU A 101 1.61 14.35 3.97
C LEU A 101 2.70 13.31 3.71
N LEU A 102 3.79 13.36 4.49
CA LEU A 102 4.86 12.37 4.40
C LEU A 102 4.45 11.01 4.96
N PHE A 103 3.70 10.99 6.07
CA PHE A 103 3.08 9.77 6.57
C PHE A 103 2.10 9.19 5.55
N GLY A 104 1.28 10.00 4.87
CA GLY A 104 0.39 9.54 3.80
C GLY A 104 1.13 8.91 2.62
N SER A 105 2.24 9.53 2.19
CA SER A 105 3.13 9.02 1.12
C SER A 105 3.80 7.69 1.48
N ILE A 106 4.21 7.54 2.74
CA ILE A 106 4.88 6.32 3.23
C ILE A 106 3.86 5.21 3.47
N LEU A 107 2.81 5.51 4.22
CA LEU A 107 1.78 4.59 4.65
C LEU A 107 0.94 4.09 3.47
N GLY A 108 0.58 4.99 2.54
CA GLY A 108 -0.23 4.65 1.37
C GLY A 108 0.45 3.64 0.44
N ARG A 109 1.79 3.65 0.34
CA ARG A 109 2.54 2.66 -0.45
C ARG A 109 2.76 1.36 0.32
N ALA A 110 3.05 1.45 1.62
CA ALA A 110 3.31 0.28 2.45
C ALA A 110 2.06 -0.58 2.73
N ILE A 111 0.87 0.03 2.73
CA ILE A 111 -0.38 -0.66 3.06
C ILE A 111 -0.97 -1.50 1.92
N VAL A 112 -0.49 -1.32 0.68
CA VAL A 112 -1.03 -2.00 -0.51
C VAL A 112 -0.97 -3.52 -0.37
N ALA A 113 0.22 -4.10 -0.13
CA ALA A 113 0.38 -5.54 -0.02
C ALA A 113 -0.39 -6.17 1.18
N PRO A 114 -0.38 -5.59 2.39
CA PRO A 114 -1.20 -6.04 3.52
C PRO A 114 -2.70 -6.07 3.22
N VAL A 115 -3.20 -5.03 2.55
CA VAL A 115 -4.60 -4.92 2.16
C VAL A 115 -4.94 -5.98 1.12
N THR A 116 -4.11 -6.15 0.09
CA THR A 116 -4.29 -7.19 -0.92
C THR A 116 -4.30 -8.58 -0.29
N TRP A 117 -3.39 -8.88 0.65
CA TRP A 117 -3.37 -10.14 1.38
C TRP A 117 -4.66 -10.38 2.16
N SER A 118 -5.13 -9.36 2.89
CA SER A 118 -6.34 -9.44 3.70
C SER A 118 -7.59 -9.69 2.83
N VAL A 119 -7.70 -8.98 1.69
CA VAL A 119 -8.75 -9.18 0.70
C VAL A 119 -8.72 -10.61 0.15
N ILE A 120 -7.56 -11.10 -0.29
CA ILE A 120 -7.41 -12.47 -0.82
C ILE A 120 -7.80 -13.51 0.25
N SER A 121 -7.37 -13.31 1.49
CA SER A 121 -7.68 -14.21 2.62
C SER A 121 -9.18 -14.26 2.91
N LEU A 122 -9.86 -13.10 2.88
CA LEU A 122 -11.31 -12.99 3.08
C LEU A 122 -12.09 -13.59 1.90
N LEU A 123 -11.66 -13.39 0.66
CA LEU A 123 -12.35 -13.96 -0.51
C LEU A 123 -12.23 -15.50 -0.57
N ARG A 124 -11.12 -16.07 -0.09
CA ARG A 124 -10.99 -17.52 0.11
C ARG A 124 -11.89 -18.04 1.23
N GLY A 125 -11.94 -17.31 2.33
CA GLY A 125 -12.78 -17.59 3.48
C GLY A 125 -12.33 -18.73 4.39
N GLU A 126 -11.26 -19.46 4.08
CA GLU A 126 -10.80 -20.59 4.92
C GLU A 126 -10.38 -20.17 6.33
N ALA A 127 -9.57 -19.10 6.43
CA ALA A 127 -9.14 -18.55 7.71
C ALA A 127 -10.30 -17.93 8.51
N TYR A 128 -11.25 -17.29 7.83
CA TYR A 128 -12.44 -16.73 8.46
C TYR A 128 -13.36 -17.83 8.99
N VAL A 129 -13.61 -18.88 8.20
CA VAL A 129 -14.40 -20.05 8.61
C VAL A 129 -13.77 -20.70 9.84
N CYS A 130 -12.45 -20.91 9.83
CA CYS A 130 -11.74 -21.43 11.00
C CYS A 130 -11.94 -20.53 12.23
N ALA A 131 -11.75 -19.22 12.06
CA ALA A 131 -11.81 -18.28 13.18
C ALA A 131 -13.21 -18.10 13.77
N THR A 132 -14.26 -18.20 12.95
CA THR A 132 -15.64 -17.84 13.34
C THR A 132 -16.53 -19.04 13.59
N SER A 133 -16.08 -20.25 13.23
CA SER A 133 -16.83 -21.50 13.40
C SER A 133 -17.40 -21.69 14.81
N GLU A 134 -16.61 -21.43 15.86
CA GLU A 134 -17.05 -21.62 17.25
C GLU A 134 -18.15 -20.66 17.72
N PHE A 135 -18.32 -19.51 17.05
CA PHE A 135 -19.27 -18.47 17.45
C PHE A 135 -20.64 -18.61 16.77
N LEU A 136 -20.83 -19.60 15.90
CA LEU A 136 -22.11 -19.87 15.29
C LEU A 136 -23.07 -20.54 16.27
N ASN A 137 -24.26 -19.95 16.41
CA ASN A 137 -25.34 -20.53 17.18
C ASN A 137 -26.00 -21.68 16.40
N PRO A 138 -25.92 -22.94 16.89
CA PRO A 138 -26.47 -24.09 16.17
C PRO A 138 -28.00 -24.04 16.03
N SER A 139 -28.69 -23.38 16.96
CA SER A 139 -30.14 -23.15 16.93
C SER A 139 -30.63 -22.32 15.74
N THR A 140 -29.72 -21.65 15.01
CA THR A 140 -30.08 -20.94 13.78
C THR A 140 -30.26 -21.85 12.57
N PHE A 141 -29.87 -23.12 12.66
CA PHE A 141 -30.03 -24.11 11.60
C PHE A 141 -31.26 -24.98 11.89
N PRO A 142 -32.27 -25.01 11.00
CA PRO A 142 -33.49 -25.79 11.22
C PRO A 142 -33.18 -27.29 11.24
N GLY A 143 -33.64 -27.98 12.28
CA GLY A 143 -33.40 -29.43 12.45
C GLY A 143 -32.04 -29.79 13.05
N PHE A 144 -31.25 -28.81 13.50
CA PHE A 144 -29.98 -29.08 14.18
C PHE A 144 -30.21 -29.72 15.57
N PRO A 145 -29.54 -30.84 15.89
CA PRO A 145 -29.76 -31.54 17.15
C PRO A 145 -29.37 -30.70 18.39
N PRO A 146 -30.18 -30.72 19.46
CA PRO A 146 -29.85 -30.03 20.70
C PRO A 146 -28.70 -30.72 21.45
N GLY A 147 -27.97 -29.97 22.28
CA GLY A 147 -26.87 -30.51 23.10
C GLY A 147 -25.47 -30.33 22.51
N TYR A 148 -25.37 -29.74 21.32
CA TYR A 148 -24.12 -29.36 20.69
C TYR A 148 -23.82 -27.86 20.88
N GLY A 149 -22.55 -27.53 21.08
CA GLY A 149 -22.10 -26.17 21.39
C GLY A 149 -20.80 -25.78 20.66
N PRO A 150 -20.05 -24.79 21.19
CA PRO A 150 -18.85 -24.26 20.55
C PRO A 150 -17.78 -25.30 20.24
N ASP A 151 -17.60 -26.31 21.11
CA ASP A 151 -16.64 -27.41 20.92
C ASP A 151 -16.89 -28.19 19.62
N THR A 152 -18.16 -28.45 19.30
CA THR A 152 -18.54 -29.15 18.07
C THR A 152 -18.48 -28.23 16.88
N MET A 153 -18.92 -26.97 17.04
CA MET A 153 -18.90 -25.97 15.97
C MET A 153 -17.47 -25.67 15.48
N ALA A 154 -16.48 -25.60 16.38
CA ALA A 154 -15.08 -25.45 16.05
C ALA A 154 -14.51 -26.59 15.16
N ARG A 155 -15.14 -27.78 15.17
CA ARG A 155 -14.71 -28.96 14.41
C ARG A 155 -15.26 -29.03 12.98
N PHE A 156 -16.15 -28.12 12.59
CA PHE A 156 -16.72 -28.11 11.24
C PHE A 156 -15.66 -27.85 10.16
N SER A 157 -14.55 -27.19 10.49
CA SER A 157 -13.41 -27.01 9.59
C SER A 157 -12.50 -28.24 9.46
N CYS A 158 -12.66 -29.26 10.30
CA CYS A 158 -11.84 -30.48 10.30
C CYS A 158 -12.58 -31.69 9.74
N LYS A 159 -11.84 -32.80 9.56
CA LYS A 159 -12.42 -34.08 9.12
C LYS A 159 -13.20 -34.80 10.24
N ASP A 160 -12.87 -34.53 11.50
CA ASP A 160 -13.40 -35.24 12.69
C ASP A 160 -14.76 -34.71 13.18
N THR A 161 -15.65 -34.36 12.25
CA THR A 161 -17.01 -33.89 12.57
C THR A 161 -17.91 -35.08 12.92
N PRO A 162 -18.71 -35.05 14.00
CA PRO A 162 -19.63 -36.14 14.34
C PRO A 162 -20.63 -36.43 13.21
N THR A 163 -20.96 -37.71 12.99
CA THR A 163 -21.82 -38.15 11.88
C THR A 163 -23.23 -37.55 11.92
N GLU A 164 -23.75 -37.26 13.11
CA GLU A 164 -25.08 -36.67 13.31
C GLU A 164 -25.19 -35.23 12.77
N VAL A 165 -24.11 -34.46 12.84
CA VAL A 165 -24.08 -33.05 12.41
C VAL A 165 -23.39 -32.85 11.08
N LEU A 166 -22.84 -33.93 10.50
CA LEU A 166 -22.19 -33.94 9.19
C LEU A 166 -23.09 -33.39 8.06
N PRO A 167 -24.41 -33.66 8.00
CA PRO A 167 -25.28 -33.09 6.97
C PRO A 167 -25.34 -31.56 6.98
N PHE A 168 -25.14 -30.93 8.14
CA PHE A 168 -25.15 -29.47 8.29
C PHE A 168 -23.82 -28.82 7.95
N LYS A 169 -22.77 -29.62 7.73
CA LYS A 169 -21.41 -29.12 7.56
C LYS A 169 -21.26 -28.17 6.37
N ASP A 170 -21.79 -28.57 5.23
CA ASP A 170 -21.72 -27.76 4.02
C ASP A 170 -22.53 -26.47 4.14
N GLU A 171 -23.67 -26.51 4.84
CA GLU A 171 -24.49 -25.34 5.09
C GLU A 171 -23.78 -24.32 5.99
N VAL A 172 -23.18 -24.79 7.09
CA VAL A 172 -22.37 -23.99 8.02
C VAL A 172 -21.18 -23.35 7.30
N ILE A 173 -20.40 -24.15 6.56
CA ILE A 173 -19.23 -23.66 5.83
C ILE A 173 -19.66 -22.64 4.77
N ARG A 174 -20.74 -22.89 4.03
CA ARG A 174 -21.26 -21.97 3.02
C ARG A 174 -21.67 -20.64 3.63
N ARG A 175 -22.36 -20.64 4.78
CA ARG A 175 -22.76 -19.42 5.48
C ARG A 175 -21.55 -18.57 5.89
N LEU A 176 -20.55 -19.19 6.52
CA LEU A 176 -19.33 -18.49 6.93
C LEU A 176 -18.49 -18.01 5.76
N LYS A 177 -18.39 -18.81 4.69
CA LYS A 177 -17.72 -18.37 3.45
C LYS A 177 -18.42 -17.18 2.82
N TYR A 178 -19.76 -17.17 2.80
CA TYR A 178 -20.54 -16.02 2.34
C TYR A 178 -20.23 -14.76 3.17
N GLU A 179 -20.24 -14.85 4.50
CA GLU A 179 -19.92 -13.70 5.37
C GLU A 179 -18.51 -13.18 5.12
N SER A 180 -17.54 -14.09 5.00
CA SER A 180 -16.15 -13.74 4.68
C SER A 180 -16.02 -13.04 3.33
N GLN A 181 -16.64 -13.59 2.28
CA GLN A 181 -16.60 -13.02 0.94
C GLN A 181 -17.31 -11.68 0.87
N PHE A 182 -18.43 -11.53 1.58
CA PHE A 182 -19.16 -10.28 1.69
C PHE A 182 -18.31 -9.19 2.35
N LEU A 183 -17.63 -9.49 3.47
CA LEU A 183 -16.66 -8.59 4.10
C LEU A 183 -15.50 -8.25 3.15
N GLY A 184 -14.99 -9.24 2.39
CA GLY A 184 -13.96 -9.03 1.38
C GLY A 184 -14.38 -8.03 0.30
N TRP A 185 -15.61 -8.15 -0.22
CA TRP A 185 -16.17 -7.22 -1.21
C TRP A 185 -16.42 -5.82 -0.65
N ILE A 186 -16.93 -5.72 0.58
CA ILE A 186 -17.09 -4.44 1.28
C ILE A 186 -15.73 -3.76 1.43
N LEU A 187 -14.70 -4.50 1.84
CA LEU A 187 -13.35 -3.97 1.99
C LEU A 187 -12.83 -3.40 0.67
N ILE A 188 -12.97 -4.15 -0.45
CA ILE A 188 -12.60 -3.66 -1.79
C ILE A 188 -13.33 -2.37 -2.14
N ALA A 189 -14.66 -2.32 -1.93
CA ALA A 189 -15.46 -1.14 -2.23
C ALA A 189 -14.99 0.08 -1.42
N VAL A 190 -14.78 -0.08 -0.11
CA VAL A 190 -14.29 0.98 0.78
C VAL A 190 -12.91 1.50 0.34
N ILE A 191 -11.99 0.60 -0.04
CA ILE A 191 -10.65 0.98 -0.52
C ILE A 191 -10.77 1.77 -1.83
N ALA A 192 -11.55 1.26 -2.80
CA ALA A 192 -11.72 1.92 -4.09
C ALA A 192 -12.34 3.32 -3.93
N SER A 193 -13.39 3.44 -3.11
CA SER A 193 -14.01 4.73 -2.78
C SER A 193 -13.02 5.67 -2.07
N THR A 194 -12.22 5.16 -1.13
CA THR A 194 -11.22 5.97 -0.42
C THR A 194 -10.14 6.50 -1.38
N ILE A 195 -9.62 5.65 -2.27
CA ILE A 195 -8.63 6.06 -3.29
C ILE A 195 -9.22 7.12 -4.23
N PHE A 196 -10.45 6.91 -4.68
CA PHE A 196 -11.16 7.87 -5.53
C PHE A 196 -11.32 9.22 -4.82
N LEU A 197 -11.82 9.23 -3.58
CA LEU A 197 -12.01 10.46 -2.82
C LEU A 197 -10.68 11.18 -2.55
N ILE A 198 -9.61 10.45 -2.21
CA ILE A 198 -8.27 11.04 -2.05
C ILE A 198 -7.82 11.69 -3.35
N LYS A 199 -7.99 11.02 -4.50
CA LYS A 199 -7.62 11.57 -5.82
C LYS A 199 -8.46 12.80 -6.19
N CYS A 200 -9.76 12.78 -5.94
CA CYS A 200 -10.62 13.93 -6.12
C CYS A 200 -10.18 15.10 -5.26
N MET A 201 -9.94 14.87 -3.95
CA MET A 201 -9.47 15.90 -3.04
C MET A 201 -8.10 16.44 -3.43
N GLN A 202 -7.17 15.59 -3.87
CA GLN A 202 -5.87 16.01 -4.40
C GLN A 202 -6.05 16.93 -5.61
N HIS A 203 -6.86 16.56 -6.59
CA HIS A 203 -7.09 17.40 -7.76
C HIS A 203 -7.87 18.69 -7.45
N CYS A 204 -8.83 18.67 -6.51
CA CYS A 204 -9.58 19.85 -6.11
C CYS A 204 -8.76 20.84 -5.26
N CYS A 205 -7.82 20.33 -4.45
CA CYS A 205 -7.01 21.13 -3.53
C CYS A 205 -5.58 21.39 -4.05
N SER A 206 -5.22 20.90 -5.23
CA SER A 206 -3.94 21.22 -5.86
C SER A 206 -3.96 22.68 -6.33
N PRO A 207 -3.02 23.53 -5.85
CA PRO A 207 -2.88 24.89 -6.33
C PRO A 207 -2.14 24.94 -7.68
N LEU A 208 -1.64 23.81 -8.16
CA LEU A 208 -0.95 23.69 -9.44
C LEU A 208 -1.95 23.30 -10.52
N SER A 209 -1.86 23.93 -11.69
CA SER A 209 -2.59 23.47 -12.88
C SER A 209 -2.13 22.06 -13.27
N TYR A 210 -3.04 21.25 -13.82
CA TYR A 210 -2.75 19.91 -14.33
C TYR A 210 -1.50 19.87 -15.24
N HIS A 211 -1.36 20.85 -16.13
CA HIS A 211 -0.19 20.93 -17.03
C HIS A 211 1.12 21.19 -16.27
N GLN A 212 1.06 21.99 -15.20
CA GLN A 212 2.22 22.34 -14.39
C GLN A 212 2.65 21.15 -13.51
N GLU A 213 1.69 20.37 -12.99
CA GLU A 213 1.97 19.13 -12.26
C GLU A 213 2.60 18.06 -13.17
N ALA A 214 2.09 17.91 -14.40
CA ALA A 214 2.66 17.02 -15.41
C ALA A 214 4.10 17.40 -15.76
N TYR A 215 4.36 18.69 -16.00
CA TYR A 215 5.71 19.21 -16.23
C TYR A 215 6.62 18.96 -15.03
N TRP A 216 6.15 19.22 -13.81
CA TRP A 216 6.93 19.02 -12.60
C TRP A 216 7.34 17.56 -12.41
N THR A 217 6.41 16.63 -12.65
CA THR A 217 6.67 15.18 -12.59
C THR A 217 7.74 14.77 -13.60
N GLN A 218 7.66 15.30 -14.82
CA GLN A 218 8.64 15.06 -15.89
C GLN A 218 10.02 15.66 -15.55
N TYR A 219 10.06 16.89 -15.02
CA TYR A 219 11.31 17.51 -14.56
C TYR A 219 12.01 16.63 -13.50
N ARG A 220 11.25 16.10 -12.55
CA ARG A 220 11.77 15.24 -11.47
C ARG A 220 12.29 13.89 -11.99
N SER A 221 11.69 13.32 -13.03
CA SER A 221 12.21 12.09 -13.63
C SER A 221 13.54 12.33 -14.33
N TYR A 222 13.64 13.40 -15.13
CA TYR A 222 14.89 13.75 -15.82
C TYR A 222 15.99 14.19 -14.88
N GLU A 223 15.68 14.96 -13.83
CA GLU A 223 16.64 15.33 -12.80
C GLU A 223 17.28 14.09 -12.16
N LYS A 224 16.46 13.09 -11.79
CA LYS A 224 16.94 11.85 -11.18
C LYS A 224 17.82 11.04 -12.14
N GLU A 225 17.42 10.96 -13.41
CA GLU A 225 18.18 10.27 -14.45
C GLU A 225 19.53 10.95 -14.69
N MET A 226 19.56 12.27 -14.88
CA MET A 226 20.80 13.01 -15.12
C MET A 226 21.75 12.95 -13.91
N VAL A 227 21.25 13.10 -12.69
CA VAL A 227 22.10 12.97 -11.48
C VAL A 227 22.71 11.58 -11.37
N SER A 228 22.01 10.53 -11.84
CA SER A 228 22.57 9.17 -11.84
C SER A 228 23.61 8.92 -12.93
N GLN A 229 23.54 9.65 -14.05
CA GLN A 229 24.50 9.55 -15.16
C GLN A 229 25.81 10.29 -14.89
N TYR A 230 25.78 11.34 -14.07
CA TYR A 230 26.95 12.13 -13.69
C TYR A 230 27.25 11.99 -12.19
N PRO A 231 27.67 10.80 -11.71
CA PRO A 231 28.14 10.64 -10.35
C PRO A 231 29.38 11.52 -10.13
N VAL A 232 29.50 12.11 -8.94
CA VAL A 232 30.64 12.96 -8.61
C VAL A 232 31.85 12.07 -8.33
N ASP A 233 32.87 12.13 -9.20
CA ASP A 233 34.12 11.36 -9.08
C ASP A 233 35.01 11.83 -7.91
N GLU A 234 34.79 13.05 -7.42
CA GLU A 234 35.52 13.66 -6.30
C GLU A 234 34.68 13.77 -5.01
N ALA A 235 35.35 13.86 -3.86
CA ALA A 235 34.71 13.97 -2.55
C ALA A 235 33.96 15.31 -2.38
N GLN A 236 32.64 15.29 -2.57
CA GLN A 236 31.80 16.48 -2.40
C GLN A 236 31.53 16.79 -0.91
N PRO A 237 31.59 18.05 -0.45
CA PRO A 237 31.33 18.42 0.94
C PRO A 237 29.93 18.02 1.44
N SER A 238 29.86 17.42 2.64
CA SER A 238 28.60 17.00 3.26
C SER A 238 27.53 18.10 3.43
N PRO A 239 27.86 19.39 3.64
CA PRO A 239 26.84 20.46 3.74
C PRO A 239 26.08 20.69 2.43
N GLN A 240 26.75 20.58 1.28
CA GLN A 240 26.12 20.78 -0.03
C GLN A 240 25.12 19.65 -0.33
N TRP A 241 25.47 18.41 0.01
CA TRP A 241 24.56 17.27 -0.09
C TRP A 241 23.32 17.42 0.80
N GLN A 242 23.44 18.05 1.97
CA GLN A 242 22.29 18.29 2.85
C GLN A 242 21.31 19.35 2.30
N GLU A 243 21.78 20.29 1.50
CA GLU A 243 20.91 21.29 0.87
C GLU A 243 20.10 20.70 -0.29
N ILE A 244 20.67 19.78 -1.07
CA ILE A 244 20.02 19.19 -2.26
C ILE A 244 19.20 17.92 -1.98
N THR A 245 19.45 17.24 -0.84
CA THR A 245 18.73 16.02 -0.44
C THR A 245 17.55 16.30 0.49
N GLY A 246 16.58 15.39 0.52
CA GLY A 246 15.40 15.46 1.39
C GLY A 246 14.10 15.73 0.65
N VAL A 247 13.03 15.92 1.42
CA VAL A 247 11.69 16.17 0.87
C VAL A 247 11.62 17.58 0.27
N TYR A 248 11.00 17.69 -0.89
CA TYR A 248 10.72 18.96 -1.56
C TYR A 248 9.21 19.17 -1.68
N LEU A 249 8.74 20.26 -1.10
CA LEU A 249 7.40 20.80 -1.33
C LEU A 249 7.53 21.89 -2.39
N TYR A 250 6.56 21.95 -3.31
CA TYR A 250 6.53 23.01 -4.33
C TYR A 250 6.67 24.39 -3.67
N ARG A 251 7.55 25.23 -4.22
CA ARG A 251 7.76 26.60 -3.78
C ARG A 251 7.96 27.49 -4.99
N GLU A 252 7.52 28.72 -4.86
CA GLU A 252 7.82 29.78 -5.82
C GLU A 252 8.77 30.78 -5.19
N ASN A 253 9.68 31.33 -6.01
CA ASN A 253 10.54 32.44 -5.62
C ASN A 253 10.29 33.60 -6.58
N LYS A 254 9.70 34.70 -6.09
CA LYS A 254 9.32 35.88 -6.89
C LYS A 254 8.46 35.52 -8.13
N GLY A 255 7.53 34.57 -7.98
CA GLY A 255 6.67 34.09 -9.07
C GLY A 255 7.32 33.07 -10.02
N PHE A 256 8.58 32.69 -9.78
CA PHE A 256 9.22 31.62 -10.54
C PHE A 256 9.09 30.27 -9.81
N PRO A 257 8.56 29.22 -10.48
CA PRO A 257 8.43 27.89 -9.91
C PRO A 257 9.80 27.25 -9.69
N LEU A 258 10.03 26.75 -8.47
CA LEU A 258 11.16 25.90 -8.13
C LEU A 258 10.66 24.46 -8.04
N TYR A 259 11.27 23.57 -8.82
CA TYR A 259 10.79 22.20 -9.02
C TYR A 259 11.53 21.15 -8.16
N SER A 260 12.64 21.51 -7.53
CA SER A 260 13.38 20.61 -6.65
C SER A 260 14.31 21.39 -5.71
N ARG A 261 14.86 20.68 -4.71
CA ARG A 261 15.93 21.24 -3.86
C ARG A 261 17.20 21.52 -4.63
N LEU A 262 17.56 20.67 -5.59
CA LEU A 262 18.71 20.88 -6.46
C LEU A 262 18.51 22.12 -7.34
N HIS A 263 17.32 22.30 -7.91
CA HIS A 263 16.96 23.50 -8.67
C HIS A 263 17.03 24.75 -7.78
N LYS A 264 16.49 24.69 -6.56
CA LYS A 264 16.58 25.80 -5.58
C LYS A 264 18.03 26.15 -5.26
N TRP A 265 18.86 25.15 -5.00
CA TRP A 265 20.29 25.31 -4.70
C TRP A 265 21.04 25.94 -5.87
N ALA A 266 20.85 25.40 -7.08
CA ALA A 266 21.47 25.93 -8.29
C ALA A 266 21.09 27.39 -8.55
N LYS A 267 19.80 27.74 -8.37
CA LYS A 267 19.33 29.14 -8.49
C LYS A 267 19.94 30.06 -7.45
N LYS A 268 20.16 29.60 -6.22
CA LYS A 268 20.81 30.39 -5.16
C LYS A 268 22.26 30.69 -5.53
N LEU A 269 23.00 29.73 -6.09
CA LEU A 269 24.37 29.95 -6.55
C LEU A 269 24.46 30.96 -7.70
N ILE A 270 23.53 30.89 -8.65
CA ILE A 270 23.46 31.83 -9.78
C ILE A 270 23.04 33.23 -9.29
N GLY A 271 22.16 33.31 -8.29
CA GLY A 271 21.64 34.57 -7.74
C GLY A 271 22.60 35.31 -6.81
N ASN A 272 23.57 34.63 -6.19
CA ASN A 272 24.56 35.24 -5.29
C ASN A 272 25.58 36.18 -5.99
N GLY A 273 25.40 36.48 -7.28
CA GLY A 273 26.07 37.60 -7.96
C GLY A 273 25.39 38.97 -7.79
N LEU A 274 24.16 39.04 -7.23
CA LEU A 274 23.41 40.28 -6.96
C LEU A 274 22.56 40.13 -5.67
N GLU A 275 22.98 40.74 -4.56
CA GLU A 275 22.28 40.80 -3.24
C GLU A 275 21.03 41.75 -3.22
N PRO A 276 20.25 41.89 -2.10
CA PRO A 276 20.08 41.05 -0.89
C PRO A 276 18.59 40.71 -0.54
N GLU A 277 18.42 39.87 0.51
CA GLU A 277 17.22 39.48 1.30
C GLU A 277 15.87 39.19 0.62
N SER A 278 15.44 37.92 0.66
CA SER A 278 14.13 37.45 0.16
C SER A 278 13.17 37.08 1.30
N ARG A 279 11.97 37.70 1.32
CA ARG A 279 10.81 37.25 2.10
C ARG A 279 10.34 35.88 1.60
N GLU A 280 10.26 34.89 2.50
CA GLU A 280 9.71 33.56 2.23
C GLU A 280 8.18 33.57 2.34
N THR A 281 7.48 33.23 1.26
CA THR A 281 6.06 32.82 1.30
C THR A 281 5.99 31.34 0.98
N ALA A 282 5.54 30.54 1.97
CA ALA A 282 5.24 29.13 1.78
C ALA A 282 3.77 29.01 1.34
N LEU A 283 3.54 28.53 0.12
CA LEU A 283 2.21 28.19 -0.37
C LEU A 283 2.17 26.68 -0.60
N LEU A 284 1.16 26.04 0.00
CA LEU A 284 1.02 24.59 0.08
C LEU A 284 0.32 24.06 -1.17
N ALA A 285 1.04 23.22 -1.93
CA ALA A 285 0.48 22.35 -2.95
C ALA A 285 0.59 20.90 -2.49
N VAL A 286 -0.57 20.27 -2.28
CA VAL A 286 -0.72 18.85 -1.91
C VAL A 286 -0.54 17.96 -3.12
#